data_AF-A0AA38I5Z8-F1
#
_entry.id   AF-A0AA38I5Z8-F1
#
_cell.length_a   1.000
_cell.length_b   1.000
_cell.length_c   1.000
_cell.angle_alpha   90.00
_cell.angle_beta   90.00
_cell.angle_gamma   90.00
#
_symmetry.space_group_name_H-M   'P 1'
#
loop_
_entity.id
_entity.type
_entity.pdbx_description
1 polymer ?
#
loop_
_entity_poly.entity_id
_entity_poly.type
_entity_poly.pdbx_seq_one_letter_code
_entity_poly.pdbx_strand_id
1 'polypeptide(L)'
;MFMKSEKRRGLSSDIYFKCDMCNAVFCISTDDHNSTKIDVNMGAVSGIVSVGGGFSKLEEILACMDILCMSKVFYSKKHERVSDGWKETAMEKMKAAYHNF
;
A
#
# COMPACT_ATOMS: atom_id res chain seq x y z
N MET A 1 -21.84 -12.98 16.04
CA MET A 1 -21.17 -11.88 15.31
C MET A 1 -20.93 -12.39 13.91
N PHE A 2 -21.24 -11.60 12.88
CA PHE A 2 -21.09 -12.01 11.49
C PHE A 2 -20.44 -10.92 10.65
N MET A 3 -19.79 -11.32 9.55
CA MET A 3 -19.25 -10.39 8.57
C MET A 3 -20.40 -9.73 7.82
N LYS A 4 -20.47 -8.40 7.86
CA LYS A 4 -21.48 -7.60 7.17
C LYS A 4 -21.05 -7.25 5.75
N SER A 5 -19.80 -6.84 5.57
CA SER A 5 -19.26 -6.40 4.27
C SER A 5 -17.74 -6.30 4.31
N GLU A 6 -17.12 -6.37 3.14
CA GLU A 6 -15.71 -6.04 2.93
C GLU A 6 -15.59 -4.84 1.99
N LYS A 7 -14.70 -3.90 2.33
CA LYS A 7 -14.30 -2.81 1.44
C LYS A 7 -12.82 -2.91 1.12
N ARG A 8 -12.52 -3.19 -0.14
CA ARG A 8 -11.13 -3.27 -0.62
C ARG A 8 -10.56 -1.89 -0.93
N ARG A 9 -9.30 -1.69 -0.59
CA ARG A 9 -8.45 -0.53 -0.87
C ARG A 9 -7.12 -1.01 -1.43
N GLY A 10 -7.11 -1.28 -2.74
CA GLY A 10 -5.98 -1.93 -3.40
C GLY A 10 -5.75 -3.35 -2.86
N LEU A 11 -4.60 -3.55 -2.21
CA LEU A 11 -4.16 -4.81 -1.58
C LEU A 11 -4.53 -4.90 -0.09
N SER A 12 -5.12 -3.85 0.47
CA SER A 12 -5.65 -3.84 1.85
C SER A 12 -7.17 -3.91 1.85
N SER A 13 -7.76 -4.39 2.94
CA SER A 13 -9.21 -4.50 3.11
C SER A 13 -9.67 -3.97 4.46
N ASP A 14 -10.86 -3.37 4.49
CA ASP A 14 -11.62 -3.10 5.70
C ASP A 14 -12.76 -4.10 5.80
N ILE A 15 -12.81 -4.85 6.88
CA ILE A 15 -13.81 -5.89 7.12
C ILE A 15 -14.74 -5.40 8.22
N TYR A 16 -16.02 -5.27 7.88
CA TYR A 16 -17.04 -4.81 8.81
C TYR A 16 -17.78 -6.00 9.40
N PHE A 17 -17.80 -6.08 10.71
CA PHE A 17 -18.54 -7.08 11.47
C PHE A 17 -19.73 -6.44 12.17
N LYS A 18 -20.82 -7.18 12.29
CA LYS A 18 -22.00 -6.78 13.07
C LYS A 18 -22.24 -7.77 14.21
N CYS A 19 -22.43 -7.25 15.42
CA CYS A 19 -22.85 -8.06 16.57
C CYS A 19 -24.33 -8.41 16.45
N ASP A 20 -24.67 -9.69 16.61
CA ASP A 20 -26.07 -10.16 16.59
C ASP A 20 -26.88 -9.66 17.78
N MET A 21 -26.24 -9.52 18.95
CA MET A 21 -26.95 -9.21 20.20
C MET A 21 -27.25 -7.71 20.34
N CYS A 22 -26.27 -6.86 20.06
CA CYS A 22 -26.39 -5.41 20.28
C CYS A 22 -26.40 -4.59 18.99
N ASN A 23 -26.32 -5.21 17.81
CA ASN A 23 -26.24 -4.56 16.50
C ASN A 23 -25.04 -3.61 16.29
N ALA A 24 -24.09 -3.54 17.22
CA ALA A 24 -22.87 -2.76 17.07
C ALA A 24 -22.07 -3.22 15.85
N VAL A 25 -21.48 -2.25 15.13
CA VAL A 25 -20.64 -2.49 13.96
C VAL A 25 -19.19 -2.19 14.30
N PHE A 26 -18.32 -3.14 14.01
CA PHE A 26 -16.88 -3.04 14.21
C PHE A 26 -16.17 -3.14 12.87
N CYS A 27 -15.06 -2.42 12.71
CA CYS A 27 -14.24 -2.45 11.50
C CYS A 27 -12.86 -2.97 11.87
N ILE A 28 -12.41 -4.02 11.18
CA ILE A 28 -11.04 -4.53 11.26
C ILE A 28 -10.38 -4.23 9.92
N SER A 29 -9.27 -3.51 9.95
CA SER A 29 -8.49 -3.22 8.75
C SER A 29 -7.31 -4.19 8.67
N THR A 30 -7.02 -4.74 7.49
CA THR A 30 -5.84 -5.61 7.29
C THR A 30 -4.54 -4.83 7.31
N ASP A 31 -4.62 -3.50 7.18
CA ASP A 31 -3.50 -2.59 7.29
C ASP A 31 -3.98 -1.25 7.89
N ASP A 32 -3.06 -0.52 8.52
CA ASP A 32 -3.35 0.78 9.12
C ASP A 32 -3.17 1.89 8.07
N HIS A 33 -4.29 2.41 7.60
CA HIS A 33 -4.34 3.49 6.61
C HIS A 33 -3.84 4.84 7.13
N ASN A 34 -3.76 5.02 8.45
CA ASN A 34 -3.33 6.26 9.09
C ASN A 34 -1.89 6.17 9.62
N SER A 35 -1.25 5.01 9.48
CA SER A 35 0.12 4.82 9.92
C SER A 35 1.07 5.64 9.05
N THR A 36 2.11 6.19 9.69
CA THR A 36 3.25 6.83 8.99
C THR A 36 4.19 5.80 8.36
N LYS A 37 4.02 4.51 8.67
CA LYS A 37 4.79 3.40 8.11
C LYS A 37 4.30 3.05 6.70
N ILE A 38 5.14 2.32 5.97
CA ILE A 38 4.86 1.80 4.64
C ILE A 38 3.71 0.79 4.73
N ASP A 39 2.55 1.14 4.19
CA ASP A 39 1.41 0.22 4.04
C ASP A 39 1.67 -0.81 2.92
N VAL A 40 0.88 -1.89 2.87
CA VAL A 40 1.00 -3.00 1.93
C VAL A 40 0.95 -2.55 0.47
N ASN A 41 0.20 -1.48 0.15
CA ASN A 41 0.15 -0.96 -1.20
C ASN A 41 1.48 -0.27 -1.54
N MET A 42 2.02 0.53 -0.61
CA MET A 42 3.34 1.12 -0.77
C MET A 42 4.44 0.07 -0.83
N GLY A 43 4.35 -0.99 -0.02
CA GLY A 43 5.29 -2.10 -0.02
C GLY A 43 5.30 -2.81 -1.37
N ALA A 44 4.14 -3.13 -1.92
CA ALA A 44 4.01 -3.74 -3.24
C ALA A 44 4.56 -2.84 -4.36
N VAL A 45 4.25 -1.54 -4.32
CA VAL A 45 4.76 -0.56 -5.30
C VAL A 45 6.27 -0.38 -5.16
N SER A 46 6.79 -0.24 -3.95
CA SER A 46 8.23 -0.14 -3.70
C SER A 46 8.97 -1.40 -4.17
N GLY A 47 8.43 -2.58 -3.87
CA GLY A 47 8.98 -3.87 -4.30
C GLY A 47 9.03 -4.00 -5.82
N ILE A 48 7.93 -3.71 -6.52
CA ILE A 48 7.91 -3.85 -7.99
C ILE A 48 8.83 -2.83 -8.68
N VAL A 49 8.91 -1.59 -8.17
CA VAL A 49 9.80 -0.57 -8.75
C VAL A 49 11.26 -0.91 -8.47
N SER A 50 11.58 -1.48 -7.30
CA SER A 50 12.94 -1.90 -6.95
C SER A 50 13.49 -2.98 -7.87
N VAL A 51 12.63 -3.81 -8.46
CA VAL A 51 13.01 -4.81 -9.49
C VAL A 51 12.92 -4.27 -10.93
N GLY A 52 12.76 -2.96 -11.10
CA GLY A 52 12.65 -2.30 -12.41
C GLY A 52 11.29 -2.50 -13.09
N GLY A 53 10.29 -2.98 -12.38
CA GLY A 53 8.93 -3.16 -12.87
C GLY A 53 8.06 -1.91 -12.72
N GLY A 54 6.85 -1.99 -13.26
CA GLY A 54 5.81 -0.96 -13.14
C GLY A 54 4.43 -1.56 -12.95
N PHE A 55 3.38 -0.75 -13.13
CA PHE A 55 1.98 -1.18 -12.92
C PHE A 55 1.64 -2.50 -13.63
N SER A 56 1.94 -2.62 -14.93
CA SER A 56 1.62 -3.83 -15.70
C SER A 56 2.28 -5.09 -15.15
N LYS A 57 3.51 -4.99 -14.62
CA LYS A 57 4.19 -6.14 -14.03
C LYS A 57 3.68 -6.48 -12.64
N LEU A 58 3.28 -5.48 -11.86
CA LEU A 58 2.59 -5.71 -10.60
C LEU A 58 1.26 -6.43 -10.84
N GLU A 59 0.47 -5.96 -11.81
CA GLU A 59 -0.81 -6.55 -12.18
C GLU A 59 -0.66 -8.00 -12.66
N GLU A 60 0.33 -8.27 -13.52
CA GLU A 60 0.64 -9.62 -14.00
C GLU A 60 0.98 -10.59 -12.86
N ILE A 61 1.90 -10.19 -11.96
CA ILE A 61 2.32 -11.03 -10.82
C ILE A 61 1.14 -11.31 -9.89
N LEU A 62 0.32 -10.28 -9.58
CA LEU A 62 -0.84 -10.45 -8.72
C LEU A 62 -1.91 -11.33 -9.38
N ALA A 63 -2.12 -11.20 -10.69
CA ALA A 63 -3.04 -12.06 -11.43
C ALA A 63 -2.59 -13.54 -11.41
N CYS A 64 -1.28 -13.82 -11.49
CA CYS A 64 -0.75 -15.18 -11.32
C CYS A 64 -1.04 -15.80 -9.94
N MET A 65 -1.29 -14.97 -8.93
CA MET A 65 -1.63 -15.39 -7.57
C MET A 65 -3.14 -15.33 -7.28
N ASP A 66 -3.97 -15.04 -8.29
CA ASP A 66 -5.41 -14.79 -8.13
C ASP A 66 -5.73 -13.65 -7.15
N ILE A 67 -4.85 -12.64 -7.10
CA ILE A 67 -5.02 -11.42 -6.30
C ILE A 67 -5.40 -10.28 -7.24
N LEU A 68 -6.56 -9.67 -7.02
CA LEU A 68 -6.94 -8.48 -7.79
C LEU A 68 -6.00 -7.31 -7.45
N CYS A 69 -5.44 -6.70 -8.48
CA CYS A 69 -4.56 -5.53 -8.35
C CYS A 69 -5.31 -4.28 -7.91
N MET A 70 -4.55 -3.29 -7.42
CA MET A 70 -5.06 -1.94 -7.23
C MET A 70 -5.34 -1.25 -8.55
N SER A 71 -6.17 -0.21 -8.55
CA SER A 71 -6.41 0.57 -9.78
C SER A 71 -5.14 1.32 -10.20
N LYS A 72 -4.96 1.52 -11.51
CA LYS A 72 -3.82 2.28 -12.06
C LYS A 72 -3.68 3.67 -11.44
N VAL A 73 -4.81 4.37 -11.24
CA VAL A 73 -4.82 5.70 -10.59
C VAL A 73 -4.30 5.63 -9.16
N PHE A 74 -4.69 4.60 -8.40
CA PHE A 74 -4.22 4.41 -7.04
C PHE A 74 -2.74 4.02 -6.99
N TYR A 75 -2.31 3.13 -7.91
CA TYR A 75 -0.90 2.80 -8.09
C TYR A 75 -0.05 4.05 -8.35
N SER A 76 -0.44 4.92 -9.29
CA SER A 76 0.31 6.14 -9.61
C SER A 76 0.52 7.02 -8.39
N LYS A 77 -0.51 7.23 -7.57
CA LYS A 77 -0.40 8.00 -6.32
C LYS A 77 0.58 7.39 -5.33
N LYS A 78 0.58 6.05 -5.21
CA LYS A 78 1.52 5.33 -4.33
C LYS A 78 2.95 5.39 -4.88
N HIS A 79 3.10 5.26 -6.20
CA HIS A 79 4.37 5.34 -6.91
C HIS A 79 5.01 6.73 -6.77
N GLU A 80 4.24 7.81 -6.92
CA GLU A 80 4.69 9.17 -6.69
C GLU A 80 5.24 9.34 -5.27
N ARG A 81 4.49 8.89 -4.25
CA ARG A 81 4.94 8.99 -2.86
C ARG A 81 6.20 8.17 -2.57
N VAL A 82 6.35 6.97 -3.17
CA VAL A 82 7.60 6.19 -3.09
C VAL A 82 8.75 6.93 -3.77
N SER A 83 8.51 7.47 -4.96
CA SER A 83 9.52 8.21 -5.73
C SER A 83 10.01 9.46 -4.98
N ASP A 84 9.10 10.17 -4.32
CA ASP A 84 9.45 11.36 -3.55
C ASP A 84 10.27 11.01 -2.30
N GLY A 85 9.93 9.93 -1.59
CA GLY A 85 10.74 9.42 -0.49
C GLY A 85 12.16 9.02 -0.93
N TRP A 86 12.31 8.44 -2.12
CA TRP A 86 13.63 8.13 -2.69
C TRP A 86 14.42 9.39 -3.05
N LYS A 87 13.79 10.41 -3.64
CA LYS A 87 14.45 11.68 -3.94
C LYS A 87 14.93 12.38 -2.68
N GLU A 88 14.10 12.42 -1.64
CA GLU A 88 14.44 12.99 -0.34
C GLU A 88 15.65 12.27 0.27
N THR A 89 15.58 10.93 0.35
CA THR A 89 16.68 10.10 0.86
C THR A 89 17.97 10.32 0.06
N ALA A 90 17.87 10.36 -1.28
CA ALA A 90 19.02 10.61 -2.14
C ALA A 90 19.64 11.99 -1.88
N MET A 91 18.81 13.04 -1.73
CA MET A 91 19.28 14.39 -1.44
C MET A 91 19.97 14.48 -0.07
N GLU A 92 19.42 13.83 0.96
CA GLU A 92 20.03 13.76 2.29
C GLU A 92 21.39 13.07 2.24
N LYS A 93 21.51 11.96 1.51
CA LYS A 93 22.79 11.25 1.33
C LYS A 93 23.81 12.09 0.58
N MET A 94 23.39 12.84 -0.45
CA MET A 94 24.27 13.77 -1.17
C MET A 94 24.79 14.89 -0.26
N LYS A 95 23.91 15.51 0.55
CA LYS A 95 24.29 16.54 1.54
C LYS A 95 25.24 15.98 2.59
N ALA A 96 24.94 14.81 3.14
CA ALA A 96 25.78 14.17 4.14
C ALA A 96 27.18 13.85 3.59
N ALA A 97 27.28 13.38 2.33
CA ALA A 97 28.58 13.15 1.70
C ALA A 97 29.39 14.44 1.54
N TYR A 98 28.74 15.56 1.19
CA TYR A 98 29.40 16.85 1.05
C TYR A 98 29.97 17.41 2.36
N HIS A 99 29.29 17.19 3.49
CA HIS A 99 29.75 17.66 4.81
C HIS A 99 30.85 16.80 5.46
N ASN A 100 31.24 15.67 4.86
CA ASN A 100 32.29 14.77 5.36
C ASN A 100 33.65 14.95 4.63
N PHE A 101 33.82 16.03 3.86
CA PHE A 101 35.07 16.50 3.25
C PHE A 101 35.36 17.93 3.72
#